data_AF-A0A9D2TR24-F1
#
_entry.id   AF-A0A9D2TR24-F1
#
_cell.length_a   1.000
_cell.length_b   1.000
_cell.length_c   1.000
_cell.angle_alpha   90.00
_cell.angle_beta   90.00
_cell.angle_gamma   90.00
#
_symmetry.space_group_name_H-M   'P 1'
#
loop_
_entity.id
_entity.type
_entity.pdbx_description
1 polymer ?
#
loop_
_entity_poly.entity_id
_entity_poly.type
_entity_poly.pdbx_seq_one_letter_code
_entity_poly.pdbx_strand_id
1 'polypeptide(L)'
;MEGMPNIQGSLFRLTKEQYDAIMAVIRDSNPATEQGAPDPYTTEKFLEEVYTTAEQHDRMINVLRRKKNIILQGAPGVGKTFAAKRLAWSMMGEKATHRTQLVQFHQNYSYEDFMLDYKPADSGFELKKGVFYSFCEKARQQPDLEFFFIIDEINRGNMSKIFGDLLMLIENDYRGTEATLAYGDLSFSVPENVHIIGMMNTADRSLSIIDYALRRRFSFIEMEPGFQTDGFKRNQARLNEPVLDRLLSTVEELNHRIAEDPSLGRGFRIGHSYFCGQDSVDLDWLRSVVEFDIVPMLEEYWFDDEEKVSDWTSRLQRALHP
;
A
#
# COMPACT_ATOMS: atom_id res chain seq x y z
N MET A 1 10.92 -42.77 15.55
CA MET A 1 10.57 -42.92 14.12
C MET A 1 9.60 -41.79 13.85
N GLU A 2 10.02 -40.80 13.07
CA GLU A 2 9.24 -39.59 12.81
C GLU A 2 8.68 -39.68 11.38
N GLY A 3 7.50 -39.13 11.17
CA GLY A 3 6.76 -39.26 9.92
C GLY A 3 6.48 -37.90 9.30
N MET A 4 6.75 -37.75 8.00
CA MET A 4 6.35 -36.59 7.20
C MET A 4 5.19 -36.98 6.27
N PRO A 5 4.10 -36.19 6.22
CA PRO A 5 3.02 -36.42 5.27
C PRO A 5 3.41 -35.94 3.87
N ASN A 6 3.15 -36.76 2.85
CA ASN A 6 3.20 -36.35 1.44
C ASN A 6 1.83 -35.82 0.98
N ILE A 7 1.81 -35.08 -0.15
CA ILE A 7 0.63 -34.56 -0.87
C ILE A 7 -0.41 -35.68 -1.20
N GLN A 8 -0.01 -36.95 -1.18
CA GLN A 8 -0.88 -38.13 -1.37
C GLN A 8 -1.29 -38.84 -0.06
N GLY A 9 -1.03 -38.28 1.12
CA GLY A 9 -1.51 -38.80 2.41
C GLY A 9 -0.77 -40.04 2.95
N SER A 10 0.34 -40.46 2.35
CA SER A 10 1.21 -41.51 2.92
C SER A 10 2.30 -40.93 3.82
N LEU A 11 2.55 -41.61 4.94
CA LEU A 11 3.63 -41.30 5.89
C LEU A 11 4.91 -42.02 5.46
N PHE A 12 5.92 -41.27 5.01
CA PHE A 12 7.27 -41.83 4.88
C PHE A 12 7.89 -42.01 6.26
N ARG A 13 8.38 -43.21 6.56
CA ARG A 13 9.13 -43.49 7.79
C ARG A 13 10.58 -43.04 7.59
N LEU A 14 10.99 -42.02 8.34
CA LEU A 14 12.37 -41.54 8.34
C LEU A 14 13.09 -41.98 9.62
N THR A 15 14.39 -42.25 9.49
CA THR A 15 15.26 -42.28 10.67
C THR A 15 15.44 -40.87 11.21
N LYS A 16 15.77 -40.75 12.49
CA LYS A 16 15.96 -39.44 13.15
C LYS A 16 17.02 -38.60 12.42
N GLU A 17 18.12 -39.24 12.02
CA GLU A 17 19.22 -38.61 11.26
C GLU A 17 18.77 -38.10 9.88
N GLN A 18 17.89 -38.84 9.19
CA GLN A 18 17.34 -38.41 7.89
C GLN A 18 16.37 -37.25 8.03
N TYR A 19 15.53 -37.27 9.06
CA TYR A 19 14.63 -36.15 9.37
C TYR A 19 15.43 -34.90 9.71
N ASP A 20 16.45 -35.02 10.56
CA ASP A 20 17.31 -33.90 10.97
C ASP A 20 18.09 -33.33 9.78
N ALA A 21 18.59 -34.17 8.87
CA ALA A 21 19.28 -33.74 7.65
C ALA A 21 18.34 -33.01 6.67
N ILE A 22 17.13 -33.53 6.46
CA ILE A 22 16.12 -32.88 5.61
C ILE A 22 15.70 -31.53 6.23
N MET A 23 15.47 -31.50 7.55
CA MET A 23 15.14 -30.27 8.26
C MET A 23 16.28 -29.26 8.27
N ALA A 24 17.54 -29.71 8.32
CA ALA A 24 18.70 -28.84 8.20
C ALA A 24 18.78 -28.20 6.81
N VAL A 25 18.55 -28.97 5.73
CA VAL A 25 18.51 -28.43 4.36
C VAL A 25 17.33 -27.47 4.15
N ILE A 26 16.17 -27.77 4.75
CA ILE A 26 15.00 -26.86 4.73
C ILE A 26 15.33 -25.56 5.48
N ARG A 27 15.99 -25.63 6.64
CA ARG A 27 16.40 -24.46 7.43
C ARG A 27 17.51 -23.65 6.74
N ASP A 28 18.42 -24.27 6.02
CA ASP A 28 19.46 -23.57 5.24
C ASP A 28 18.88 -22.89 4.00
N SER A 29 17.92 -23.55 3.33
CA SER A 29 17.23 -23.02 2.14
C SER A 29 16.18 -21.96 2.50
N ASN A 30 15.73 -21.96 3.76
CA ASN A 30 14.70 -21.09 4.29
C ASN A 30 15.11 -20.72 5.72
N PRO A 31 16.09 -19.81 5.89
CA PRO A 31 16.57 -19.43 7.21
C PRO A 31 15.36 -18.98 8.02
N ALA A 32 15.09 -19.69 9.11
CA ALA A 32 14.19 -19.22 10.14
C ALA A 32 14.71 -17.83 10.50
N THR A 33 14.01 -16.80 10.04
CA THR A 33 14.34 -15.43 10.42
C THR A 33 14.23 -15.45 11.93
N GLU A 34 15.32 -15.11 12.63
CA GLU A 34 15.28 -14.97 14.09
C GLU A 34 14.21 -13.93 14.40
N GLN A 35 12.99 -14.40 14.67
CA GLN A 35 11.86 -13.55 14.99
C GLN A 35 12.13 -13.08 16.41
N GLY A 36 12.54 -11.82 16.54
CA GLY A 36 12.40 -11.09 17.80
C GLY A 36 10.94 -11.17 18.29
N ALA A 37 10.72 -10.90 19.58
CA ALA A 37 9.37 -10.91 20.14
C ALA A 37 8.40 -10.08 19.27
N PRO A 38 7.15 -10.53 19.08
CA PRO A 38 6.11 -9.77 18.38
C PRO A 38 6.08 -8.31 18.85
N ASP A 39 6.18 -7.34 17.94
CA ASP A 39 5.93 -5.91 18.22
C ASP A 39 4.43 -5.66 18.01
N PRO A 40 3.60 -5.59 19.07
CA PRO A 40 2.16 -5.56 18.93
C PRO A 40 1.69 -4.28 18.24
N TYR A 41 0.67 -4.41 17.40
CA TYR A 41 0.07 -3.29 16.68
C TYR A 41 -1.45 -3.38 16.76
N THR A 42 -2.07 -2.45 17.50
CA THR A 42 -3.51 -2.47 17.77
C THR A 42 -4.27 -1.48 16.91
N THR A 43 -5.60 -1.60 16.90
CA THR A 43 -6.50 -0.64 16.25
C THR A 43 -6.39 0.75 16.86
N GLU A 44 -6.19 0.87 18.17
CA GLU A 44 -5.99 2.17 18.83
C GLU A 44 -4.75 2.86 18.28
N LYS A 45 -3.62 2.12 18.20
CA LYS A 45 -2.38 2.62 17.60
C LYS A 45 -2.55 2.98 16.14
N PHE A 46 -3.33 2.19 15.39
CA PHE A 46 -3.71 2.54 14.02
C PHE A 46 -4.40 3.90 13.95
N LEU A 47 -5.41 4.16 14.79
CA LEU A 47 -6.19 5.39 14.78
C LEU A 47 -5.44 6.61 15.36
N GLU A 48 -4.35 6.37 16.09
CA GLU A 48 -3.42 7.41 16.52
C GLU A 48 -2.49 7.84 15.37
N GLU A 49 -1.97 6.89 14.60
CA GLU A 49 -0.99 7.16 13.54
C GLU A 49 -1.63 7.47 12.16
N VAL A 50 -2.79 6.88 11.87
CA VAL A 50 -3.49 7.00 10.60
C VAL A 50 -4.72 7.87 10.80
N TYR A 51 -4.69 9.07 10.23
CA TYR A 51 -5.74 10.08 10.36
C TYR A 51 -6.99 9.72 9.55
N THR A 52 -7.72 8.74 10.05
CA THR A 52 -9.03 8.24 9.57
C THR A 52 -9.96 7.97 10.76
N THR A 53 -11.22 7.62 10.50
CA THR A 53 -12.18 7.30 11.55
C THR A 53 -12.19 5.80 11.86
N ALA A 54 -12.65 5.42 13.05
CA ALA A 54 -12.84 4.00 13.41
C ALA A 54 -13.78 3.29 12.44
N GLU A 55 -14.87 3.94 12.03
CA GLU A 55 -15.79 3.41 11.02
C GLU A 55 -15.10 3.13 9.68
N GLN A 56 -14.26 4.06 9.22
CA GLN A 56 -13.50 3.85 7.99
C GLN A 56 -12.46 2.73 8.14
N HIS A 57 -11.77 2.65 9.28
CA HIS A 57 -10.87 1.54 9.58
C HIS A 57 -11.58 0.18 9.49
N ASP A 58 -12.72 0.05 10.18
CA ASP A 58 -13.48 -1.20 10.19
C ASP A 58 -14.01 -1.53 8.79
N ARG A 59 -14.43 -0.52 8.04
CA ARG A 59 -14.82 -0.69 6.63
C ARG A 59 -13.66 -1.19 5.78
N MET A 60 -12.44 -0.63 5.95
CA MET A 60 -11.26 -1.07 5.22
C MET A 60 -10.93 -2.54 5.51
N ILE A 61 -10.93 -2.94 6.80
CA ILE A 61 -10.70 -4.34 7.21
C ILE A 61 -11.76 -5.26 6.61
N ASN A 62 -13.05 -4.92 6.78
CA ASN A 62 -14.16 -5.76 6.33
C ASN A 62 -14.14 -5.96 4.82
N VAL A 63 -13.86 -4.89 4.06
CA VAL A 63 -13.74 -4.97 2.60
C VAL A 63 -12.52 -5.80 2.23
N LEU A 64 -11.37 -5.60 2.86
CA LEU A 64 -10.15 -6.34 2.56
C LEU A 64 -10.26 -7.83 2.89
N ARG A 65 -10.87 -8.20 4.01
CA ARG A 65 -11.14 -9.61 4.35
C ARG A 65 -12.07 -10.28 3.34
N ARG A 66 -13.13 -9.58 2.92
CA ARG A 66 -14.12 -10.11 1.97
C ARG A 66 -13.59 -10.21 0.54
N LYS A 67 -12.90 -9.18 0.07
CA LYS A 67 -12.48 -9.06 -1.33
C LYS A 67 -11.05 -9.51 -1.59
N LYS A 68 -10.24 -9.60 -0.54
CA LYS A 68 -8.80 -9.86 -0.55
C LYS A 68 -7.95 -8.84 -1.30
N ASN A 69 -8.54 -7.99 -2.13
CA ASN A 69 -7.86 -6.94 -2.85
C ASN A 69 -8.61 -5.60 -2.72
N ILE A 70 -7.88 -4.56 -2.33
CA ILE A 70 -8.38 -3.18 -2.29
C ILE A 70 -7.42 -2.23 -3.01
N ILE A 71 -7.94 -1.10 -3.47
CA ILE A 71 -7.14 0.05 -3.90
C ILE A 71 -7.50 1.22 -3.00
N LEU A 72 -6.51 1.73 -2.28
CA LEU A 72 -6.58 3.00 -1.59
C LEU A 72 -6.30 4.10 -2.61
N GLN A 73 -7.30 4.91 -2.93
CA GLN A 73 -7.19 6.01 -3.86
C GLN A 73 -7.43 7.34 -3.16
N GLY A 74 -6.80 8.40 -3.62
CA GLY A 74 -7.05 9.74 -3.09
C GLY A 74 -5.97 10.72 -3.52
N ALA A 75 -6.12 11.95 -3.06
CA ALA A 75 -5.22 13.04 -3.37
C ALA A 75 -3.78 12.77 -2.87
N PRO A 76 -2.76 13.43 -3.44
CA PRO A 76 -1.40 13.32 -2.92
C PRO A 76 -1.34 13.78 -1.46
N GLY A 77 -0.45 13.14 -0.69
CA GLY A 77 -0.23 13.52 0.71
C GLY A 77 -1.32 13.14 1.73
N VAL A 78 -2.30 12.31 1.38
CA VAL A 78 -3.28 11.76 2.36
C VAL A 78 -2.78 10.53 3.13
N GLY A 79 -1.50 10.17 2.98
CA GLY A 79 -0.87 9.09 3.74
C GLY A 79 -1.19 7.67 3.26
N LYS A 80 -1.56 7.45 1.99
CA LYS A 80 -1.96 6.11 1.47
C LYS A 80 -0.93 4.99 1.73
N THR A 81 0.33 5.21 1.35
CA THR A 81 1.41 4.23 1.54
C THR A 81 1.70 3.99 3.02
N PHE A 82 1.56 5.03 3.85
CA PHE A 82 1.66 4.90 5.30
C PHE A 82 0.52 4.02 5.83
N ALA A 83 -0.74 4.38 5.52
CA ALA A 83 -1.93 3.68 5.96
C ALA A 83 -1.98 2.22 5.51
N ALA A 84 -1.57 1.89 4.29
CA ALA A 84 -1.56 0.51 3.77
C ALA A 84 -0.74 -0.44 4.66
N LYS A 85 0.47 -0.02 5.06
CA LYS A 85 1.33 -0.81 5.96
C LYS A 85 0.72 -0.97 7.35
N ARG A 86 0.13 0.10 7.89
CA ARG A 86 -0.47 0.08 9.24
C ARG A 86 -1.76 -0.71 9.27
N LEU A 87 -2.52 -0.72 8.16
CA LEU A 87 -3.72 -1.53 8.01
C LEU A 87 -3.35 -3.01 8.04
N ALA A 88 -2.29 -3.40 7.31
CA ALA A 88 -1.76 -4.76 7.37
C ALA A 88 -1.35 -5.14 8.80
N TRP A 89 -0.59 -4.28 9.49
CA TRP A 89 -0.17 -4.54 10.88
C TRP A 89 -1.36 -4.62 11.86
N SER A 90 -2.35 -3.74 11.71
CA SER A 90 -3.59 -3.76 12.52
C SER A 90 -4.36 -5.06 12.33
N MET A 91 -4.46 -5.56 11.09
CA MET A 91 -5.12 -6.85 10.82
C MET A 91 -4.34 -8.04 11.39
N MET A 92 -3.01 -8.00 11.31
CA MET A 92 -2.13 -9.05 11.84
C MET A 92 -1.98 -9.00 13.38
N GLY A 93 -2.30 -7.87 14.01
CA GLY A 93 -2.08 -7.61 15.44
C GLY A 93 -0.61 -7.33 15.80
N GLU A 94 0.30 -7.26 14.83
CA GLU A 94 1.73 -7.06 15.03
C GLU A 94 2.40 -6.40 13.82
N LYS A 95 3.55 -5.75 14.05
CA LYS A 95 4.40 -5.24 12.97
C LYS A 95 5.21 -6.36 12.32
N ALA A 96 4.56 -7.17 11.48
CA ALA A 96 5.22 -8.25 10.75
C ALA A 96 5.75 -7.79 9.38
N THR A 97 6.99 -7.29 9.34
CA THR A 97 7.66 -6.91 8.08
C THR A 97 7.89 -8.10 7.15
N HIS A 98 8.15 -9.29 7.67
CA HIS A 98 8.39 -10.50 6.87
C HIS A 98 7.12 -11.04 6.16
N ARG A 99 5.92 -10.67 6.64
CA ARG A 99 4.63 -11.01 6.03
C ARG A 99 4.07 -9.87 5.16
N THR A 100 4.83 -8.80 5.00
CA THR A 100 4.46 -7.63 4.20
C THR A 100 5.49 -7.41 3.10
N GLN A 101 5.06 -7.36 1.84
CA GLN A 101 5.92 -6.99 0.71
C GLN A 101 5.43 -5.69 0.11
N LEU A 102 6.29 -4.68 0.02
CA LEU A 102 5.99 -3.44 -0.72
C LEU A 102 6.75 -3.48 -2.05
N VAL A 103 6.05 -3.16 -3.13
CA VAL A 103 6.63 -2.85 -4.45
C VAL A 103 6.03 -1.57 -4.98
N GLN A 104 6.68 -0.92 -5.93
CA GLN A 104 6.14 0.23 -6.65
C GLN A 104 6.08 -0.10 -8.13
N PHE A 105 4.92 0.10 -8.74
CA PHE A 105 4.79 -0.07 -10.19
C PHE A 105 5.27 1.17 -10.93
N HIS A 106 5.82 0.93 -12.12
CA HIS A 106 6.27 1.96 -13.06
C HIS A 106 6.01 1.47 -14.49
N GLN A 107 6.16 2.35 -15.48
CA GLN A 107 5.80 2.07 -16.88
C GLN A 107 6.48 0.81 -17.45
N ASN A 108 7.72 0.54 -17.03
CA ASN A 108 8.51 -0.60 -17.48
C ASN A 108 8.40 -1.84 -16.57
N TYR A 109 7.54 -1.82 -15.54
CA TYR A 109 7.37 -2.97 -14.65
C TYR A 109 6.59 -4.05 -15.40
N SER A 110 7.11 -5.28 -15.43
CA SER A 110 6.58 -6.32 -16.30
C SER A 110 6.10 -7.56 -15.55
N TYR A 111 5.50 -8.50 -16.30
CA TYR A 111 5.10 -9.80 -15.77
C TYR A 111 6.34 -10.58 -15.27
N GLU A 112 7.46 -10.44 -15.97
CA GLU A 112 8.72 -11.12 -15.69
C GLU A 112 9.31 -10.70 -14.34
N ASP A 113 9.22 -9.41 -13.99
CA ASP A 113 9.62 -8.91 -12.66
C ASP A 113 8.68 -9.41 -11.55
N PHE A 114 7.38 -9.50 -11.87
CA PHE A 114 6.33 -9.82 -10.92
C PHE A 114 6.23 -11.31 -10.61
N MET A 115 6.33 -12.14 -11.64
CA MET A 115 5.97 -13.56 -11.61
C MET A 115 7.11 -14.49 -11.95
N LEU A 116 7.48 -14.60 -13.23
CA LEU A 116 8.45 -15.57 -13.71
C LEU A 116 9.17 -15.02 -14.93
N ASP A 117 10.48 -15.20 -14.96
CA ASP A 117 11.34 -14.79 -16.07
C ASP A 117 12.29 -15.93 -16.44
N TYR A 118 12.61 -16.09 -17.72
CA TYR A 118 13.68 -16.98 -18.17
C TYR A 118 14.92 -16.15 -18.48
N LYS A 119 15.96 -16.31 -17.65
CA LYS A 119 17.23 -15.61 -17.85
C LYS A 119 18.26 -16.53 -18.48
N PRO A 120 19.11 -16.03 -19.39
CA PRO A 120 20.26 -16.77 -19.87
C PRO A 120 21.20 -17.12 -18.71
N ALA A 121 21.67 -18.36 -18.68
CA ALA A 121 22.68 -18.87 -17.75
C ALA A 121 23.78 -19.61 -18.55
N ASP A 122 24.89 -19.96 -17.88
CA ASP A 122 26.07 -20.58 -18.51
C ASP A 122 25.74 -21.86 -19.30
N SER A 123 24.65 -22.56 -18.95
CA SER A 123 24.19 -23.77 -19.61
C SER A 123 22.72 -23.72 -20.02
N GLY A 124 22.28 -22.59 -20.59
CA GLY A 124 20.96 -22.45 -21.22
C GLY A 124 20.13 -21.34 -20.60
N PHE A 125 18.94 -21.68 -20.10
CA PHE A 125 18.04 -20.74 -19.45
C PHE A 125 17.69 -21.22 -18.05
N GLU A 126 17.70 -20.30 -17.09
CA GLU A 126 17.22 -20.54 -15.74
C GLU A 126 15.90 -19.80 -15.51
N LEU A 127 14.99 -20.45 -14.80
CA LEU A 127 13.74 -19.83 -14.39
C LEU A 127 13.97 -19.01 -13.13
N LYS A 128 13.79 -17.70 -13.22
CA LYS A 128 13.85 -16.77 -12.10
C LYS A 128 12.44 -16.48 -11.59
N LYS A 129 12.24 -16.69 -10.29
CA LYS A 129 10.99 -16.33 -9.60
C LYS A 129 10.94 -14.83 -9.32
N GLY A 130 9.85 -14.20 -9.76
CA GLY A 130 9.52 -12.81 -9.48
C GLY A 130 9.08 -12.59 -8.04
N VAL A 131 8.84 -11.33 -7.70
CA VAL A 131 8.57 -10.91 -6.32
C VAL A 131 7.24 -11.43 -5.79
N PHE A 132 6.17 -11.42 -6.60
CA PHE A 132 4.86 -11.88 -6.18
C PHE A 132 4.78 -13.40 -6.12
N TYR A 133 5.42 -14.09 -7.07
CA TYR A 133 5.56 -15.55 -7.03
C TYR A 133 6.24 -15.98 -5.73
N SER A 134 7.41 -15.40 -5.43
CA SER A 134 8.18 -15.72 -4.22
C SER A 134 7.41 -15.39 -2.94
N PHE A 135 6.62 -14.32 -2.96
CA PHE A 135 5.75 -13.95 -1.84
C PHE A 135 4.63 -14.98 -1.61
N CYS A 136 3.99 -15.44 -2.68
CA CYS A 136 2.95 -16.48 -2.61
C CYS A 136 3.52 -17.82 -2.10
N GLU A 137 4.72 -18.20 -2.52
CA GLU A 137 5.41 -19.38 -1.98
C GLU A 137 5.59 -19.30 -0.46
N LYS A 138 6.04 -18.14 0.04
CA LYS A 138 6.19 -17.90 1.49
C LYS A 138 4.85 -17.98 2.21
N ALA A 139 3.81 -17.34 1.67
CA ALA A 139 2.48 -17.37 2.26
C ALA A 139 1.88 -18.79 2.31
N ARG A 140 2.13 -19.62 1.28
CA ARG A 140 1.66 -21.01 1.22
C ARG A 140 2.29 -21.89 2.31
N GLN A 141 3.51 -21.60 2.75
CA GLN A 141 4.18 -22.33 3.81
C GLN A 141 3.64 -22.00 5.21
N GLN A 142 2.84 -20.93 5.35
CA GLN A 142 2.29 -20.45 6.61
C GLN A 142 0.79 -20.11 6.45
N PRO A 143 -0.07 -21.11 6.15
CA PRO A 143 -1.47 -20.89 5.75
C PRO A 143 -2.31 -20.23 6.85
N ASP A 144 -1.95 -20.41 8.12
CA ASP A 144 -2.67 -19.85 9.27
C ASP A 144 -2.34 -18.36 9.54
N LEU A 145 -1.35 -17.81 8.84
CA LEU A 145 -0.92 -16.42 9.00
C LEU A 145 -1.35 -15.58 7.80
N GLU A 146 -1.81 -14.36 8.04
CA GLU A 146 -2.12 -13.41 6.96
C GLU A 146 -0.86 -12.79 6.36
N PHE A 147 -0.86 -12.60 5.04
CA PHE A 147 0.21 -11.99 4.26
C PHE A 147 -0.33 -10.83 3.44
N PHE A 148 0.41 -9.72 3.36
CA PHE A 148 0.00 -8.50 2.66
C PHE A 148 1.01 -8.09 1.58
N PHE A 149 0.55 -8.07 0.33
CA PHE A 149 1.29 -7.57 -0.81
C PHE A 149 0.79 -6.16 -1.16
N ILE A 150 1.66 -5.17 -0.98
CA ILE A 150 1.35 -3.75 -1.11
C ILE A 150 1.98 -3.23 -2.40
N ILE A 151 1.19 -2.57 -3.24
CA ILE A 151 1.60 -2.05 -4.55
C ILE A 151 1.41 -0.55 -4.56
N ASP A 152 2.50 0.20 -4.49
CA ASP A 152 2.48 1.65 -4.67
C ASP A 152 2.39 2.01 -6.15
N GLU A 153 1.78 3.15 -6.45
CA GLU A 153 1.56 3.65 -7.81
C GLU A 153 0.99 2.58 -8.76
N ILE A 154 -0.01 1.82 -8.30
CA ILE A 154 -0.51 0.61 -8.97
C ILE A 154 -0.95 0.85 -10.43
N ASN A 155 -1.32 2.07 -10.77
CA ASN A 155 -1.79 2.48 -12.08
C ASN A 155 -0.71 3.16 -12.97
N ARG A 156 0.54 3.25 -12.51
CA ARG A 156 1.69 3.63 -13.36
C ARG A 156 2.20 2.48 -14.22
N GLY A 157 1.89 1.24 -13.84
CA GLY A 157 2.17 0.05 -14.63
C GLY A 157 0.95 -0.39 -15.46
N ASN A 158 1.20 -1.14 -16.53
CA ASN A 158 0.13 -1.82 -17.26
C ASN A 158 -0.32 -3.05 -16.45
N MET A 159 -1.28 -2.85 -15.54
CA MET A 159 -1.75 -3.89 -14.63
C MET A 159 -2.18 -5.18 -15.35
N SER A 160 -2.87 -5.08 -16.49
CA SER A 160 -3.35 -6.24 -17.23
C SER A 160 -2.19 -7.08 -17.78
N LYS A 161 -1.10 -6.44 -18.21
CA LYS A 161 0.14 -7.14 -18.60
C LYS A 161 0.91 -7.68 -17.40
N ILE A 162 1.02 -6.91 -16.31
CA ILE A 162 1.79 -7.30 -15.13
C ILE A 162 1.16 -8.51 -14.42
N PHE A 163 -0.16 -8.50 -14.23
CA PHE A 163 -0.87 -9.63 -13.64
C PHE A 163 -1.05 -10.78 -14.63
N GLY A 164 -1.24 -10.49 -15.93
CA GLY A 164 -1.38 -11.50 -16.97
C GLY A 164 -2.41 -12.57 -16.61
N ASP A 165 -1.94 -13.82 -16.53
CA ASP A 165 -2.75 -15.00 -16.23
C ASP A 165 -3.29 -15.03 -14.79
N LEU A 166 -2.74 -14.21 -13.89
CA LEU A 166 -3.17 -14.12 -12.48
C LEU A 166 -4.45 -13.32 -12.27
N LEU A 167 -4.94 -12.60 -13.28
CA LEU A 167 -6.09 -11.72 -13.11
C LEU A 167 -7.27 -12.46 -12.48
N MET A 168 -7.54 -13.69 -12.91
CA MET A 168 -8.58 -14.52 -12.30
C MET A 168 -8.20 -14.95 -10.88
N LEU A 169 -6.96 -15.39 -10.66
CA LEU A 169 -6.52 -16.01 -9.40
C LEU A 169 -6.47 -15.06 -8.20
N ILE A 170 -6.36 -13.74 -8.43
CA ILE A 170 -6.38 -12.77 -7.33
C ILE A 170 -7.79 -12.58 -6.74
N GLU A 171 -8.85 -12.92 -7.47
CA GLU A 171 -10.22 -12.88 -6.97
C GLU A 171 -10.39 -13.83 -5.77
N ASN A 172 -11.09 -13.38 -4.73
CA ASN A 172 -11.28 -14.16 -3.49
C ASN A 172 -11.72 -15.61 -3.75
N ASP A 173 -12.69 -15.80 -4.64
CA ASP A 173 -13.32 -17.10 -4.88
C ASP A 173 -12.47 -18.06 -5.74
N TYR A 174 -11.37 -17.57 -6.31
CA TYR A 174 -10.46 -18.36 -7.16
C TYR A 174 -9.08 -18.57 -6.52
N ARG A 175 -8.85 -18.04 -5.32
CA ARG A 175 -7.63 -18.33 -4.57
C ARG A 175 -7.58 -19.80 -4.20
N GLY A 176 -6.37 -20.36 -4.17
CA GLY A 176 -6.15 -21.80 -4.03
C GLY A 176 -6.48 -22.62 -5.29
N THR A 177 -7.09 -22.03 -6.32
CA THR A 177 -7.28 -22.71 -7.61
C THR A 177 -5.98 -22.66 -8.40
N GLU A 178 -5.52 -23.85 -8.81
CA GLU A 178 -4.34 -24.01 -9.65
C GLU A 178 -4.66 -23.62 -11.11
N ALA A 179 -3.78 -22.81 -11.71
CA ALA A 179 -3.79 -22.56 -13.15
C ALA A 179 -2.39 -22.77 -13.73
N THR A 180 -2.35 -23.27 -14.96
CA THR A 180 -1.10 -23.39 -15.72
C THR A 180 -0.68 -22.01 -16.19
N LEU A 181 0.51 -21.57 -15.77
CA LEU A 181 1.13 -20.34 -16.23
C LEU A 181 1.61 -20.51 -17.67
N ALA A 182 1.53 -19.44 -18.48
CA ALA A 182 2.04 -19.47 -19.85
C ALA A 182 3.53 -19.84 -19.98
N TYR A 183 4.30 -19.65 -18.91
CA TYR A 183 5.72 -19.96 -18.83
C TYR A 183 5.94 -21.35 -18.20
N GLY A 184 6.29 -22.34 -19.03
CA GLY A 184 6.92 -23.59 -18.58
C GLY A 184 6.00 -24.69 -18.05
N ASP A 185 4.72 -24.70 -18.42
CA ASP A 185 3.70 -25.67 -17.95
C ASP A 185 3.60 -25.76 -16.40
N LEU A 186 4.05 -24.72 -15.70
CA LEU A 186 4.03 -24.69 -14.24
C LEU A 186 2.64 -24.35 -13.75
N SER A 187 2.17 -25.14 -12.78
CA SER A 187 0.95 -24.83 -12.04
C SER A 187 1.24 -23.79 -10.97
N PHE A 188 0.34 -22.81 -10.82
CA PHE A 188 0.40 -21.81 -9.77
C PHE A 188 -1.00 -21.45 -9.27
N SER A 189 -1.10 -21.22 -7.96
CA SER A 189 -2.27 -20.67 -7.29
C SER A 189 -1.88 -19.52 -6.38
N VAL A 190 -2.74 -18.50 -6.29
CA VAL A 190 -2.61 -17.44 -5.29
C VAL A 190 -3.18 -17.96 -3.96
N PRO A 191 -2.42 -17.96 -2.85
CA PRO A 191 -2.91 -18.46 -1.56
C PRO A 191 -4.09 -17.65 -0.99
N GLU A 192 -4.96 -18.31 -0.23
CA GLU A 192 -6.14 -17.69 0.40
C GLU A 192 -5.79 -16.67 1.48
N ASN A 193 -4.63 -16.82 2.11
CA ASN A 193 -4.12 -15.96 3.19
C ASN A 193 -3.36 -14.72 2.68
N VAL A 194 -3.18 -14.55 1.37
CA VAL A 194 -2.61 -13.34 0.78
C VAL A 194 -3.66 -12.23 0.70
N HIS A 195 -3.28 -10.98 0.87
CA HIS A 195 -4.11 -9.80 0.68
C HIS A 195 -3.34 -8.81 -0.18
N ILE A 196 -4.02 -8.14 -1.12
CA ILE A 196 -3.38 -7.16 -2.02
C ILE A 196 -3.93 -5.77 -1.71
N ILE A 197 -3.04 -4.82 -1.42
CA ILE A 197 -3.40 -3.41 -1.21
C ILE A 197 -2.67 -2.58 -2.26
N GLY A 198 -3.42 -2.01 -3.21
CA GLY A 198 -2.90 -1.04 -4.15
C GLY A 198 -3.03 0.40 -3.64
N MET A 199 -2.11 1.28 -4.02
CA MET A 199 -2.25 2.72 -3.82
C MET A 199 -2.29 3.43 -5.16
N MET A 200 -3.21 4.38 -5.28
CA MET A 200 -3.44 5.14 -6.50
C MET A 200 -3.59 6.64 -6.18
N ASN A 201 -2.79 7.48 -6.82
CA ASN A 201 -3.02 8.92 -6.83
C ASN A 201 -4.15 9.23 -7.82
N THR A 202 -5.14 10.01 -7.38
CA THR A 202 -6.29 10.39 -8.23
C THR A 202 -6.02 11.63 -9.08
N ALA A 203 -5.06 12.46 -8.69
CA ALA A 203 -4.71 13.70 -9.38
C ALA A 203 -3.86 13.47 -10.64
N ASP A 204 -3.16 12.34 -10.72
CA ASP A 204 -2.20 12.11 -11.81
C ASP A 204 -2.94 11.69 -13.09
N ARG A 205 -2.88 12.57 -14.10
CA ARG A 205 -3.57 12.43 -15.39
C ARG A 205 -2.80 11.56 -16.39
N SER A 206 -1.56 11.17 -16.06
CA SER A 206 -0.68 10.38 -16.94
C SER A 206 -0.85 8.86 -16.78
N LEU A 207 -1.79 8.45 -15.93
CA LEU A 207 -1.93 7.07 -15.46
C LEU A 207 -2.67 6.19 -16.46
N SER A 208 -2.31 4.90 -16.49
CA SER A 208 -3.05 3.92 -17.28
C SER A 208 -4.47 3.76 -16.71
N ILE A 209 -5.48 3.82 -17.58
CA ILE A 209 -6.87 3.57 -17.17
C ILE A 209 -6.96 2.12 -16.68
N ILE A 210 -7.40 1.94 -15.43
CA ILE A 210 -7.66 0.61 -14.89
C ILE A 210 -8.87 0.05 -15.64
N ASP A 211 -8.66 -1.05 -16.37
CA ASP A 211 -9.73 -1.68 -17.13
C ASP A 211 -10.85 -2.23 -16.23
N TYR A 212 -12.02 -2.46 -16.82
CA TYR A 212 -13.20 -2.93 -16.07
C TYR A 212 -12.99 -4.32 -15.45
N ALA A 213 -12.18 -5.16 -16.09
CA ALA A 213 -11.91 -6.51 -15.61
C ALA A 213 -11.13 -6.44 -14.28
N LEU A 214 -10.09 -5.62 -14.20
CA LEU A 214 -9.35 -5.33 -12.97
C LEU A 214 -10.21 -4.60 -11.94
N ARG A 215 -11.00 -3.63 -12.38
CA ARG A 215 -11.88 -2.87 -11.48
C ARG A 215 -12.85 -3.75 -10.70
N ARG A 216 -13.31 -4.87 -11.26
CA ARG A 216 -14.18 -5.86 -10.58
C ARG A 216 -13.48 -6.62 -9.43
N ARG A 217 -12.16 -6.73 -9.50
CA ARG A 217 -11.31 -7.58 -8.65
C ARG A 217 -10.74 -6.84 -7.44
N PHE A 218 -10.68 -5.52 -7.53
CA PHE A 218 -10.33 -4.62 -6.45
C PHE A 218 -11.56 -3.87 -5.94
N SER A 219 -11.65 -3.66 -4.63
CA SER A 219 -12.56 -2.65 -4.09
C SER A 219 -11.82 -1.33 -3.88
N PHE A 220 -12.38 -0.25 -4.41
CA PHE A 220 -11.79 1.08 -4.34
C PHE A 220 -12.27 1.76 -3.08
N ILE A 221 -11.33 2.25 -2.27
CA ILE A 221 -11.58 2.98 -1.03
C ILE A 221 -10.93 4.34 -1.18
N GLU A 222 -11.74 5.39 -1.09
CA GLU A 222 -11.25 6.76 -1.14
C GLU A 222 -10.70 7.17 0.23
N MET A 223 -9.48 7.68 0.25
CA MET A 223 -8.84 8.32 1.40
C MET A 223 -8.90 9.84 1.23
N GLU A 224 -9.49 10.50 2.21
CA GLU A 224 -9.62 11.96 2.23
C GLU A 224 -8.55 12.62 3.11
N PRO A 225 -8.27 13.93 2.94
CA PRO A 225 -7.45 14.67 3.88
C PRO A 225 -8.03 14.62 5.30
N GLY A 226 -7.35 13.89 6.19
CA GLY A 226 -7.74 13.69 7.59
C GLY A 226 -7.65 14.89 8.55
N PHE A 227 -7.67 16.15 8.09
CA PHE A 227 -7.56 17.35 8.96
C PHE A 227 -8.61 17.38 10.08
N GLN A 228 -9.80 16.84 9.82
CA GLN A 228 -10.91 16.83 10.77
C GLN A 228 -10.98 15.59 11.68
N THR A 229 -10.05 14.64 11.52
CA THR A 229 -10.05 13.41 12.32
C THR A 229 -9.52 13.64 13.73
N ASP A 230 -10.00 12.84 14.69
CA ASP A 230 -9.59 12.98 16.08
C ASP A 230 -8.08 12.77 16.26
N GLY A 231 -7.47 11.85 15.51
CA GLY A 231 -6.02 11.63 15.53
C GLY A 231 -5.24 12.87 15.11
N PHE A 232 -5.63 13.50 14.00
CA PHE A 232 -4.97 14.71 13.51
C PHE A 232 -5.17 15.88 14.47
N LYS A 233 -6.40 16.10 14.96
CA LYS A 233 -6.72 17.17 15.92
C LYS A 233 -5.97 17.02 17.24
N ARG A 234 -5.79 15.79 17.74
CA ARG A 234 -4.96 15.53 18.92
C ARG A 234 -3.50 15.90 18.67
N ASN A 235 -2.94 15.55 17.50
CA ASN A 235 -1.58 15.92 17.15
C ASN A 235 -1.41 17.45 17.00
N GLN A 236 -2.37 18.12 16.34
CA GLN A 236 -2.41 19.58 16.22
C GLN A 236 -2.44 20.26 17.60
N ALA A 237 -3.33 19.81 18.49
CA ALA A 237 -3.41 20.33 19.87
C ALA A 237 -2.14 20.07 20.69
N ARG A 238 -1.44 18.94 20.44
CA ARG A 238 -0.15 18.63 21.07
C ARG A 238 0.95 19.62 20.64
N LEU A 239 0.96 20.00 19.36
CA LEU A 239 1.91 21.00 18.85
C LEU A 239 1.65 22.38 19.47
N ASN A 240 0.38 22.73 19.69
CA ASN A 240 -0.05 23.97 20.37
C ASN A 240 0.54 25.24 19.72
N GLU A 241 0.45 25.33 18.39
CA GLU A 241 1.01 26.44 17.62
C GLU A 241 -0.09 27.24 16.89
N PRO A 242 -0.47 28.44 17.39
CA PRO A 242 -1.60 29.21 16.84
C PRO A 242 -1.46 29.60 15.36
N VAL A 243 -0.22 29.71 14.86
CA VAL A 243 0.05 30.00 13.44
C VAL A 243 -0.30 28.78 12.58
N LEU A 244 0.03 27.57 13.05
CA LEU A 244 -0.37 26.32 12.38
C LEU A 244 -1.90 26.22 12.31
N ASP A 245 -2.62 26.53 13.38
CA ASP A 245 -4.09 26.45 13.41
C ASP A 245 -4.76 27.36 12.36
N ARG A 246 -4.26 28.60 12.22
CA ARG A 246 -4.76 29.53 11.19
C ARG A 246 -4.42 29.05 9.78
N LEU A 247 -3.20 28.55 9.59
CA LEU A 247 -2.77 28.02 8.30
C LEU A 247 -3.63 26.82 7.89
N LEU A 248 -3.84 25.86 8.79
CA LEU A 248 -4.68 24.69 8.54
C LEU A 248 -6.12 25.08 8.19
N SER A 249 -6.69 26.06 8.90
CA SER A 249 -8.02 26.60 8.57
C SER A 249 -8.06 27.15 7.13
N THR A 250 -7.01 27.84 6.71
CA THR A 250 -6.89 28.37 5.34
C THR A 250 -6.71 27.24 4.31
N VAL A 251 -5.97 26.18 4.64
CA VAL A 251 -5.81 24.98 3.80
C VAL A 251 -7.13 24.23 3.63
N GLU A 252 -7.97 24.19 4.66
CA GLU A 252 -9.31 23.59 4.56
C GLU A 252 -10.24 24.40 3.66
N GLU A 253 -10.21 25.73 3.73
CA GLU A 253 -10.91 26.61 2.79
C GLU A 253 -10.41 26.40 1.35
N LEU A 254 -9.10 26.32 1.16
CA LEU A 254 -8.48 26.02 -0.13
C LEU A 254 -8.93 24.66 -0.66
N ASN A 255 -8.99 23.64 0.19
CA ASN A 255 -9.49 22.31 -0.16
C ASN A 255 -10.95 22.31 -0.60
N HIS A 256 -11.81 23.12 0.03
CA HIS A 256 -13.17 23.33 -0.45
C HIS A 256 -13.17 23.95 -1.84
N ARG A 257 -12.36 24.97 -2.07
CA ARG A 257 -12.28 25.63 -3.38
C ARG A 257 -11.76 24.70 -4.48
N ILE A 258 -10.72 23.90 -4.21
CA ILE A 258 -10.19 22.89 -5.13
C ILE A 258 -11.27 21.84 -5.46
N ALA A 259 -12.00 21.37 -4.45
CA ALA A 259 -13.04 20.36 -4.62
C ALA A 259 -14.22 20.82 -5.48
N GLU A 260 -14.54 22.13 -5.44
CA GLU A 260 -15.60 22.76 -6.24
C GLU A 260 -15.14 23.21 -7.63
N ASP A 261 -13.83 23.23 -7.91
CA ASP A 261 -13.29 23.64 -9.20
C ASP A 261 -13.64 22.59 -10.28
N PRO A 262 -14.32 22.97 -11.38
CA PRO A 262 -14.71 22.04 -12.45
C PRO A 262 -13.55 21.32 -13.13
N SER A 263 -12.35 21.88 -13.08
CA SER A 263 -11.16 21.31 -13.72
C SER A 263 -10.36 20.39 -12.80
N LEU A 264 -10.58 20.44 -11.49
CA LEU A 264 -9.82 19.69 -10.47
C LEU A 264 -10.69 18.64 -9.78
N GLY A 265 -11.59 19.08 -8.90
CA GLY A 265 -12.41 18.23 -8.05
C GLY A 265 -11.67 17.65 -6.83
N ARG A 266 -12.35 16.77 -6.10
CA ARG A 266 -11.91 16.26 -4.77
C ARG A 266 -10.56 15.53 -4.77
N GLY A 267 -10.17 14.95 -5.90
CA GLY A 267 -8.94 14.18 -6.06
C GLY A 267 -7.65 15.01 -6.06
N PHE A 268 -7.78 16.34 -6.10
CA PHE A 268 -6.69 17.32 -6.07
C PHE A 268 -6.55 18.05 -4.73
N ARG A 269 -7.38 17.72 -3.74
CA ARG A 269 -7.26 18.34 -2.40
C ARG A 269 -5.86 18.12 -1.83
N ILE A 270 -5.34 19.11 -1.12
CA ILE A 270 -4.08 19.04 -0.39
C ILE A 270 -4.24 18.09 0.79
N GLY A 271 -3.37 17.08 0.86
CA GLY A 271 -3.33 16.12 1.94
C GLY A 271 -2.69 16.64 3.23
N HIS A 272 -2.93 15.97 4.34
CA HIS A 272 -2.39 16.38 5.65
C HIS A 272 -0.90 16.07 5.83
N SER A 273 -0.28 15.22 5.00
CA SER A 273 1.10 14.77 5.22
C SER A 273 2.13 15.91 5.20
N TYR A 274 1.84 16.99 4.49
CA TYR A 274 2.66 18.22 4.49
C TYR A 274 2.82 18.81 5.90
N PHE A 275 1.85 18.55 6.78
CA PHE A 275 1.79 19.10 8.13
C PHE A 275 2.12 18.07 9.23
N CYS A 276 2.75 16.95 8.86
CA CYS A 276 2.97 15.80 9.75
C CYS A 276 4.45 15.51 9.99
N GLY A 277 4.72 14.67 11.00
CA GLY A 277 6.07 14.15 11.28
C GLY A 277 6.96 15.09 12.09
N GLN A 278 6.41 16.16 12.66
CA GLN A 278 7.13 17.11 13.49
C GLN A 278 6.77 16.94 14.97
N ASP A 279 7.79 17.04 15.84
CA ASP A 279 7.59 17.08 17.29
C ASP A 279 7.25 18.49 17.78
N SER A 280 7.73 19.50 17.08
CA SER A 280 7.44 20.93 17.23
C SER A 280 7.45 21.60 15.85
N VAL A 281 6.69 22.68 15.67
CA VAL A 281 6.69 23.45 14.42
C VAL A 281 7.08 24.89 14.69
N ASP A 282 7.86 25.49 13.80
CA ASP A 282 8.19 26.91 13.85
C ASP A 282 7.72 27.63 12.58
N LEU A 283 7.80 28.95 12.59
CA LEU A 283 7.34 29.78 11.48
C LEU A 283 8.13 29.53 10.19
N ASP A 284 9.43 29.23 10.28
CA ASP A 284 10.28 29.04 9.10
C ASP A 284 9.98 27.70 8.41
N TRP A 285 9.68 26.66 9.17
CA TRP A 285 9.17 25.40 8.65
C TRP A 285 7.81 25.59 7.97
N LEU A 286 6.86 26.28 8.63
CA LEU A 286 5.55 26.55 8.04
C LEU A 286 5.65 27.37 6.73
N ARG A 287 6.55 28.36 6.70
CA ARG A 287 6.86 29.12 5.47
C ARG A 287 7.38 28.22 4.37
N SER A 288 8.29 27.30 4.71
CA SER A 288 8.88 26.39 3.74
C SER A 288 7.84 25.43 3.15
N VAL A 289 6.93 24.90 3.97
CA VAL A 289 5.79 24.08 3.49
C VAL A 289 4.91 24.87 2.52
N VAL A 290 4.59 26.13 2.84
CA VAL A 290 3.78 26.96 1.94
C VAL A 290 4.53 27.28 0.66
N GLU A 291 5.77 27.77 0.75
CA GLU A 291 6.54 28.30 -0.38
C GLU A 291 7.06 27.22 -1.33
N PHE A 292 7.49 26.07 -0.82
CA PHE A 292 8.18 25.06 -1.62
C PHE A 292 7.33 23.82 -1.92
N ASP A 293 6.26 23.57 -1.17
CA ASP A 293 5.39 22.41 -1.43
C ASP A 293 4.01 22.84 -1.95
N ILE A 294 3.33 23.76 -1.27
CA ILE A 294 1.93 24.11 -1.59
C ILE A 294 1.84 25.05 -2.78
N VAL A 295 2.58 26.16 -2.79
CA VAL A 295 2.51 27.16 -3.87
C VAL A 295 2.86 26.55 -5.24
N PRO A 296 3.96 25.79 -5.42
CA PRO A 296 4.26 25.16 -6.71
C PRO A 296 3.17 24.20 -7.17
N MET A 297 2.53 23.47 -6.24
CA MET A 297 1.39 22.62 -6.56
C MET A 297 0.19 23.43 -7.07
N LEU A 298 -0.10 24.60 -6.48
CA LEU A 298 -1.17 25.47 -6.96
C LEU A 298 -0.88 26.03 -8.35
N GLU A 299 0.38 26.35 -8.65
CA GLU A 299 0.84 26.76 -9.99
C GLU A 299 0.59 25.66 -11.03
N GLU A 300 0.76 24.38 -10.67
CA GLU A 300 0.39 23.25 -11.55
C GLU A 300 -1.12 23.09 -11.71
N TYR A 301 -1.88 23.29 -10.63
CA TYR A 301 -3.34 23.09 -10.63
C TYR A 301 -4.06 24.18 -11.44
N TRP A 302 -3.60 25.41 -11.33
CA TRP A 302 -4.18 26.59 -11.97
C TRP A 302 -3.15 27.26 -12.88
N PHE A 303 -2.51 26.45 -13.74
CA PHE A 303 -1.45 26.89 -14.65
C PHE A 303 -1.87 28.00 -15.63
N ASP A 304 -3.17 28.16 -15.87
CA ASP A 304 -3.78 29.18 -16.72
C ASP A 304 -4.52 30.29 -15.95
N ASP A 305 -4.46 30.29 -14.61
CA ASP A 305 -5.18 31.22 -13.74
C ASP A 305 -4.25 31.79 -12.65
N GLU A 306 -3.29 32.62 -13.10
CA GLU A 306 -2.29 33.28 -12.24
C GLU A 306 -2.91 34.14 -11.13
N GLU A 307 -4.08 34.76 -11.39
CA GLU A 307 -4.78 35.57 -10.39
C GLU A 307 -5.27 34.70 -9.22
N LYS A 308 -5.85 33.54 -9.51
CA LYS A 308 -6.30 32.59 -8.49
C LYS A 308 -5.13 32.03 -7.68
N VAL A 309 -4.01 31.69 -8.33
CA VAL A 309 -2.77 31.28 -7.63
C VAL A 309 -2.30 32.41 -6.71
N SER A 310 -2.22 33.64 -7.21
CA SER A 310 -1.76 34.81 -6.44
C SER A 310 -2.65 35.09 -5.21
N ASP A 311 -3.98 35.01 -5.36
CA ASP A 311 -4.92 35.20 -4.25
C ASP A 311 -4.72 34.14 -3.15
N TRP A 312 -4.65 32.86 -3.52
CA TRP A 312 -4.46 31.78 -2.55
C TRP A 312 -3.08 31.81 -1.89
N THR A 313 -2.02 32.08 -2.66
CA THR A 313 -0.67 32.31 -2.12
C THR A 313 -0.69 33.44 -1.10
N SER A 314 -1.34 34.56 -1.41
CA SER A 314 -1.46 35.70 -0.50
C SER A 314 -2.29 35.38 0.75
N ARG A 315 -3.31 34.51 0.66
CA ARG A 315 -4.09 34.06 1.82
C ARG A 315 -3.27 33.13 2.73
N LEU A 316 -2.55 32.17 2.15
CA LEU A 316 -1.67 31.26 2.88
C LEU A 316 -0.55 32.04 3.58
N GLN A 317 0.08 33.00 2.90
CA GLN A 317 1.08 33.87 3.51
C GLN A 317 0.50 34.73 4.63
N ARG A 318 -0.70 35.31 4.46
CA ARG A 318 -1.38 36.04 5.53
C ARG A 318 -1.64 35.18 6.76
N ALA A 319 -1.98 33.89 6.59
CA ALA A 319 -2.18 32.98 7.71
C ALA A 319 -0.92 32.75 8.56
N LEU A 320 0.27 32.92 7.97
CA LEU A 320 1.57 32.82 8.65
C LEU A 320 1.89 34.06 9.50
N HIS A 321 1.15 35.16 9.34
CA HIS A 321 1.33 36.38 10.11
C HIS A 321 0.25 36.51 11.21
N PRO A 322 0.55 37.16 12.35
CA PRO A 322 -0.43 37.44 13.41
C PRO A 322 -1.53 38.41 13.01
#